data_AF-A0A061NBI2-F1
#
_entry.id   AF-A0A061NBI2-F1
#
_cell.length_a   1.000
_cell.length_b   1.000
_cell.length_c   1.000
_cell.angle_alpha   90.00
_cell.angle_beta   90.00
_cell.angle_gamma   90.00
#
_symmetry.space_group_name_H-M   'P 1'
#
loop_
_entity.id
_entity.type
_entity.pdbx_description
1 polymer ?
#
loop_
_entity_poly.entity_id
_entity_poly.type
_entity_poly.pdbx_seq_one_letter_code
_entity_poly.pdbx_strand_id
1 'polypeptide(L)' 'MYVDAACAGDPGACGIGVFLKHPSGEVERISKRITSTHIHAAEFVALKEGIAFAHAKGYREGRFFYRFPTCGPIREYW' A
#
# COMPACT_ATOMS: atom_id res chain seq x y z
N MET A 1 0.29 -6.06 6.57
CA MET A 1 -0.26 -4.85 5.91
C MET A 1 -0.01 -4.97 4.43
N TYR A 2 -1.06 -4.81 3.64
CA TYR A 2 -0.98 -4.86 2.19
C TYR A 2 -1.06 -3.43 1.67
N VAL A 3 -0.13 -3.04 0.81
CA VAL A 3 -0.12 -1.71 0.18
C VAL A 3 -0.02 -1.89 -1.32
N ASP A 4 -0.75 -1.06 -2.04
CA ASP A 4 -0.79 -1.10 -3.50
C ASP A 4 -1.02 0.30 -4.06
N ALA A 5 -0.62 0.50 -5.30
CA ALA A 5 -0.86 1.73 -6.04
C ALA A 5 -1.31 1.41 -7.47
N ALA A 6 -2.19 2.26 -8.00
CA ALA A 6 -2.67 2.13 -9.36
C ALA A 6 -2.66 3.49 -10.05
N CYS A 7 -2.15 3.53 -11.28
CA CYS A 7 -2.04 4.73 -12.09
C CYS A 7 -2.71 4.52 -13.45
N ALA A 8 -3.40 5.55 -13.94
CA ALA A 8 -3.94 5.59 -15.29
C ALA A 8 -2.86 6.06 -16.29
N GLY A 9 -1.79 5.27 -16.45
CA GLY A 9 -0.60 5.59 -17.24
C GLY A 9 0.65 5.86 -16.38
N ASP A 10 1.82 5.92 -17.02
CA ASP A 10 3.10 6.24 -16.40
C ASP A 10 3.92 7.15 -17.34
N PRO A 11 3.74 8.49 -17.30
CA PRO A 11 3.00 9.24 -16.27
C PRO A 11 1.47 9.23 -16.44
N GLY A 12 0.73 9.25 -15.32
CA GLY A 12 -0.74 9.26 -15.28
C GLY A 12 -1.31 9.54 -13.89
N ALA A 13 -2.63 9.73 -13.77
CA ALA A 13 -3.27 9.97 -12.47
C ALA A 13 -3.21 8.73 -11.58
N CYS A 14 -2.69 8.86 -10.35
CA CYS A 14 -2.50 7.73 -9.44
C CYS A 14 -3.41 7.78 -8.21
N GLY A 15 -3.65 6.58 -7.65
CA GLY A 15 -4.24 6.39 -6.34
C GLY A 15 -3.50 5.27 -5.60
N ILE A 16 -3.73 5.20 -4.29
CA ILE A 16 -3.13 4.20 -3.42
C ILE A 16 -4.20 3.51 -2.58
N GLY A 17 -3.90 2.26 -2.23
CA GLY A 17 -4.65 1.44 -1.30
C GLY A 17 -3.75 0.95 -0.18
N VAL A 18 -4.26 1.01 1.05
CA VAL A 18 -3.62 0.39 2.22
C VAL A 18 -4.66 -0.48 2.90
N PHE A 19 -4.28 -1.71 3.23
CA PHE A 19 -5.08 -2.66 4.02
C PHE A 19 -4.27 -3.12 5.24
N LEU A 20 -4.75 -2.75 6.42
CA LEU A 20 -4.19 -3.16 7.71
C LEU A 20 -5.05 -4.28 8.28
N LYS A 21 -4.49 -5.49 8.36
CA LYS A 21 -5.10 -6.63 9.03
C LYS A 21 -4.57 -6.71 10.46
N HIS A 22 -5.47 -6.61 11.43
CA HIS A 22 -5.16 -6.73 12.85
C HIS A 22 -5.03 -8.21 13.23
N PRO A 23 -4.29 -8.53 14.31
CA PRO A 23 -4.24 -9.89 14.85
C PRO A 23 -5.62 -10.45 15.23
N SER A 24 -6.56 -9.59 15.61
CA SER A 24 -7.97 -9.94 15.89
C SER A 24 -8.75 -10.41 14.66
N GLY A 25 -8.21 -10.23 13.46
CA GLY A 25 -8.90 -10.48 12.19
C GLY A 25 -9.65 -9.28 11.64
N GLU A 26 -9.79 -8.19 12.40
CA GLU A 26 -10.35 -6.93 11.90
C GLU A 26 -9.46 -6.32 10.81
N VAL A 27 -10.09 -5.62 9.86
CA VAL A 27 -9.41 -5.02 8.73
C VAL A 27 -9.80 -3.57 8.60
N GLU A 28 -8.80 -2.69 8.56
CA GLU A 28 -8.95 -1.28 8.25
C GLU A 28 -8.31 -0.96 6.90
N ARG A 29 -8.88 0.01 6.16
CA ARG A 29 -8.41 0.37 4.82
C ARG A 29 -8.38 1.87 4.56
N ILE A 30 -7.41 2.28 3.76
CA ILE A 30 -7.31 3.62 3.18
C ILE A 30 -7.37 3.46 1.66
N SER A 31 -8.15 4.33 1.01
CA SER A 31 -8.10 4.52 -0.44
C SER A 31 -8.07 6.02 -0.71
N LYS A 32 -7.02 6.49 -1.40
CA LYS A 32 -6.88 7.91 -1.71
C LYS A 32 -6.27 8.16 -3.08
N ARG A 33 -6.70 9.26 -3.72
CA ARG A 33 -5.97 9.85 -4.83
C ARG A 33 -4.70 10.50 -4.31
N ILE A 34 -3.64 10.49 -5.12
CA ILE A 34 -2.37 11.14 -4.81
C ILE A 34 -1.90 11.99 -5.98
N THR A 35 -0.93 12.86 -5.71
CA THR A 35 -0.37 13.77 -6.72
C THR A 35 0.74 13.13 -7.55
N SER A 36 1.35 12.02 -7.09
CA SER A 36 2.35 11.30 -7.88
C SER A 36 1.75 10.86 -9.20
N THR A 37 2.55 10.99 -10.26
CA THR A 37 2.15 10.60 -11.61
C THR A 37 2.83 9.34 -12.10
N HIS A 38 3.82 8.83 -11.36
CA HIS A 38 4.60 7.64 -11.73
C HIS A 38 4.30 6.48 -10.80
N ILE A 39 4.23 5.27 -11.35
CA ILE A 39 3.81 4.08 -10.59
C ILE A 39 4.76 3.78 -9.42
N HIS A 40 6.07 3.78 -9.63
CA HIS A 40 7.04 3.51 -8.56
C HIS A 40 6.97 4.56 -7.44
N ALA A 41 6.73 5.83 -7.80
CA ALA A 41 6.54 6.89 -6.83
C ALA A 41 5.22 6.72 -6.06
N ALA A 42 4.16 6.27 -6.74
CA ALA A 42 2.87 5.99 -6.12
C ALA A 42 2.94 4.82 -5.13
N GLU A 43 3.66 3.75 -5.47
CA GLU A 43 3.91 2.60 -4.59
C GLU A 43 4.69 3.00 -3.33
N PHE A 44 5.70 3.85 -3.48
CA PHE A 44 6.44 4.37 -2.33
C PHE A 44 5.57 5.25 -1.42
N VAL A 45 4.68 6.06 -2.00
CA VAL A 45 3.69 6.83 -1.24
C VAL A 45 2.72 5.90 -0.51
N ALA A 46 2.27 4.81 -1.14
CA ALA A 46 1.43 3.79 -0.49
C ALA A 46 2.12 3.17 0.73
N LEU A 47 3.40 2.84 0.61
CA LEU A 47 4.18 2.30 1.73
C LEU A 47 4.31 3.31 2.88
N LYS A 48 4.70 4.56 2.58
CA LYS A 48 4.86 5.61 3.59
C LYS A 48 3.57 5.84 4.37
N GLU A 49 2.44 5.84 3.67
CA GLU A 49 1.13 6.03 4.29
C GLU A 49 0.67 4.83 5.08
N GLY A 50 0.98 3.62 4.62
CA GLY A 50 0.76 2.40 5.40
C GLY A 50 1.53 2.42 6.72
N ILE A 51 2.81 2.81 6.70
CA ILE A 51 3.63 2.94 7.91
C ILE A 51 3.04 3.98 8.87
N ALA A 52 2.70 5.16 8.36
CA ALA A 52 2.10 6.23 9.17
C ALA A 52 0.78 5.78 9.79
N PHE A 53 -0.07 5.09 9.02
CA PHE A 53 -1.33 4.55 9.48
C PHE A 53 -1.15 3.51 10.58
N ALA A 54 -0.25 2.54 10.41
CA ALA A 54 0.02 1.54 11.44
C ALA A 54 0.65 2.14 12.71
N HIS A 55 1.56 3.09 12.56
CA HIS A 55 2.15 3.80 13.69
C HIS A 55 1.09 4.57 14.49
N ALA A 56 0.14 5.24 13.81
CA ALA A 56 -0.99 5.91 14.46
C ALA A 56 -1.90 4.94 15.23
N LYS A 57 -1.91 3.65 14.87
CA LYS A 57 -2.63 2.58 15.56
C LYS A 57 -1.81 1.91 16.68
N GLY A 58 -0.60 2.39 16.94
CA GLY A 58 0.28 1.89 18.01
C GLY A 58 1.10 0.65 17.64
N TYR A 59 1.09 0.22 16.37
CA TYR A 59 1.95 -0.87 15.92
C TYR A 59 3.40 -0.40 15.81
N ARG A 60 4.32 -1.18 16.39
CA ARG A 60 5.78 -0.95 16.32
C ARG A 60 6.49 -1.87 15.34
N GLU A 61 5.86 -2.99 15.03
CA GLU A 61 6.34 -3.99 14.09
C GLU A 61 5.18 -4.52 13.26
N GLY A 62 5.50 -5.04 12.07
CA GLY A 62 4.52 -5.60 11.16
C GLY A 62 5.16 -6.07 9.87
N ARG A 63 4.47 -6.95 9.15
CA ARG A 63 4.87 -7.38 7.82
C ARG A 63 4.18 -6.52 6.76
N PHE A 64 4.95 -6.08 5.78
CA PHE A 64 4.47 -5.30 4.64
C PHE A 64 4.50 -6.16 3.39
N PHE A 65 3.38 -6.18 2.67
CA PHE A 65 3.23 -6.86 1.40
C PHE A 65 2.90 -5.78 0.37
N TYR A 66 3.80 -5.60 -0.59
CA TYR A 66 3.64 -4.68 -1.71
C TYR A 66 4.01 -5.41 -3.00
N ARG A 67 3.42 -5.02 -4.12
CA ARG A 67 3.77 -5.56 -5.42
C ARG A 67 4.61 -4.53 -6.16
N PHE A 68 5.93 -4.57 -6.06
CA PHE A 68 6.76 -3.84 -7.03
C PHE A 68 6.73 -4.61 -8.35
N PRO A 69 6.37 -3.99 -9.49
CA PRO A 69 6.35 -4.66 -10.80
C PRO A 69 7.72 -5.22 -11.22
N THR A 70 8.82 -4.80 -10.59
CA THR A 70 10.17 -5.30 -10.84
C THR A 70 10.62 -6.48 -9.96
N CYS A 71 9.84 -6.86 -8.93
CA CYS A 71 10.20 -7.91 -7.98
C CYS A 71 9.12 -9.00 -7.86
N GLY A 72 8.73 -9.60 -8.98
CA GLY A 72 7.94 -10.85 -9.00
C GLY A 72 6.54 -10.78 -8.37
N PRO A 73 5.64 -11.72 -8.71
CA PRO A 73 4.32 -11.75 -8.10
C PRO A 73 4.40 -12.26 -6.65
N ILE A 74 3.88 -11.50 -5.69
CA ILE A 74 3.37 -12.09 -4.45
C ILE A 74 2.12 -12.89 -4.81
N ARG A 75 2.28 -14.22 -4.95
CA ARG A 75 1.18 -15.18 -4.96
C ARG A 75 0.89 -15.55 -3.50
N GLU A 76 -0.08 -14.90 -2.88
CA GLU A 76 -0.76 -15.49 -1.72
C GLU A 76 -2.05 -16.13 -2.24
N TYR A 77 -2.13 -17.46 -2.11
CA TYR A 77 -3.35 -18.24 -2.34
C TYR A 77 -4.34 -17.91 -1.23
N TRP A 78 -5.58 -17.60 -1.60
CA TRP A 78 -6.72 -17.46 -0.69
C TRP A 78 -7.14 -18.81 -0.12
#